data_AF-A0A0E9S4N1-F1
#
_entry.id   AF-A0A0E9S4N1-F1
#
_cell.length_a   1.000
_cell.length_b   1.000
_cell.length_c   1.000
_cell.angle_alpha   90.00
_cell.angle_beta   90.00
_cell.angle_gamma   90.00
#
_symmetry.space_group_name_H-M   'P 1'
#
loop_
_entity.id
_entity.type
_entity.pdbx_description
1 polymer ?
#
loop_
_entity_poly.entity_id
_entity_poly.type
_entity_poly.pdbx_seq_one_letter_code
_entity_poly.pdbx_strand_id
1 'polypeptide(L)'
;MYEICVELLSRNKKVIRKFCPEPVVYEQWNDQKWQQMTHVFRDYGQGVHFVRFCHGGKDTQFWKGWFGIRVTKSSVEICPSAPV
;
A
#
# COMPACT_ATOMS: atom_id res chain seq x y z
N MET A 1 -6.20 -7.85 -9.95
CA MET A 1 -5.31 -6.67 -9.99
C MET A 1 -5.32 -5.98 -8.64
N TYR A 2 -4.15 -5.77 -8.05
CA TYR A 2 -3.95 -5.16 -6.74
C TYR A 2 -3.31 -3.77 -6.89
N GLU A 3 -3.79 -2.81 -6.11
CA GLU A 3 -3.30 -1.44 -6.06
C GLU A 3 -3.08 -1.00 -4.61
N ILE A 4 -2.05 -0.18 -4.40
CA ILE A 4 -1.74 0.45 -3.12
C ILE A 4 -1.18 1.85 -3.36
N CYS A 5 -1.58 2.79 -2.52
CA CYS A 5 -1.01 4.12 -2.47
C CYS A 5 -0.95 4.56 -1.00
N VAL A 6 0.26 4.86 -0.54
CA VAL A 6 0.55 5.31 0.82
C VAL A 6 1.19 6.69 0.76
N GLU A 7 0.65 7.64 1.49
CA GLU A 7 1.12 9.02 1.49
C GLU A 7 1.40 9.54 2.89
N LEU A 8 2.51 10.25 3.02
CA LEU A 8 2.82 11.06 4.18
C LEU A 8 2.30 12.47 3.92
N LEU A 9 1.42 12.96 4.79
CA LEU A 9 0.71 14.21 4.63
C LEU A 9 1.08 15.22 5.72
N SER A 10 1.10 16.49 5.36
CA SER A 10 1.22 17.61 6.30
C SER A 10 -0.06 17.86 7.10
N ARG A 11 -0.02 18.78 8.07
CA ARG A 11 -1.18 19.23 8.85
C ARG A 11 -2.36 19.65 7.97
N ASN A 12 -2.07 20.30 6.84
CA ASN A 12 -3.08 20.78 5.89
C ASN A 12 -3.44 19.73 4.83
N LYS A 13 -3.15 18.45 5.07
CA LYS A 13 -3.39 17.31 4.17
C LYS A 13 -2.68 17.40 2.81
N LYS A 14 -1.68 18.29 2.64
CA LYS A 14 -0.81 18.29 1.46
C LYS A 14 0.16 17.12 1.50
N VAL A 15 0.37 16.46 0.37
CA VAL A 15 1.31 15.34 0.22
C VAL A 15 2.76 15.81 0.35
N ILE A 16 3.51 15.18 1.24
CA ILE A 16 4.96 15.40 1.43
C ILE A 16 5.75 14.30 0.70
N ARG A 17 5.35 13.04 0.90
CA ARG A 17 5.89 11.87 0.19
C ARG A 17 4.77 10.91 -0.16
N LYS A 18 4.98 10.12 -1.20
CA LYS A 18 4.05 9.08 -1.65
C LYS A 18 4.78 7.82 -2.11
N PHE A 19 4.16 6.68 -1.87
CA PHE A 19 4.50 5.39 -2.42
C PHE A 19 3.25 4.84 -3.11
N CYS A 20 3.22 4.89 -4.43
CA CYS A 20 2.09 4.42 -5.23
C CYS A 20 2.69 3.70 -6.46
N PRO A 21 3.13 2.43 -6.29
CA PRO A 21 3.71 1.65 -7.38
C PRO A 21 2.66 1.35 -8.46
N GLU A 22 3.14 0.88 -9.61
CA GLU A 22 2.25 0.38 -10.66
C GLU A 22 1.36 -0.77 -10.14
N PRO A 23 0.12 -0.90 -10.64
CA PRO A 23 -0.78 -1.99 -10.25
C PRO A 23 -0.14 -3.36 -10.49
N VAL A 24 -0.28 -4.25 -9.51
CA VAL A 24 0.21 -5.62 -9.61
C VAL A 24 -0.88 -6.51 -10.17
N VAL A 25 -0.58 -7.20 -11.27
CA VAL A 25 -1.49 -8.17 -11.88
C VAL A 25 -1.12 -9.57 -11.40
N TYR A 26 -2.09 -10.24 -10.78
CA TYR A 26 -2.01 -11.65 -10.44
C TYR A 26 -2.92 -12.40 -11.40
N GLU A 27 -2.39 -13.45 -12.04
CA GLU A 27 -3.19 -14.34 -12.87
C GLU A 27 -4.24 -15.06 -12.01
N GLN A 28 -5.43 -15.32 -12.58
CA GLN A 28 -6.50 -15.99 -11.86
C GLN A 28 -6.12 -17.44 -11.50
N TRP A 29 -5.41 -18.11 -12.40
CA TRP A 29 -4.94 -19.49 -12.28
C TRP A 29 -3.52 -19.55 -11.72
N ASN A 30 -3.37 -18.98 -10.53
CA ASN A 30 -2.13 -19.04 -9.78
C ASN A 30 -2.24 -20.05 -8.61
N ASP A 31 -1.13 -20.21 -7.89
CA ASP A 31 -1.03 -21.07 -6.71
C ASP A 31 -1.69 -20.49 -5.45
N GLN A 32 -2.39 -19.36 -5.57
CA GLN A 32 -3.10 -18.64 -4.52
C GLN A 32 -2.24 -18.31 -3.29
N LYS A 33 -0.92 -18.17 -3.48
CA LYS A 33 -0.02 -17.79 -2.39
C LYS A 33 -0.20 -16.34 -1.97
N TRP A 34 -0.24 -16.13 -0.66
CA TRP A 34 -0.19 -14.79 -0.08
C TRP A 34 1.15 -14.12 -0.38
N GLN A 35 1.08 -12.87 -0.85
CA GLN A 35 2.24 -12.04 -1.12
C GLN A 35 2.32 -10.89 -0.12
N GLN A 36 3.53 -10.50 0.25
CA GLN A 36 3.78 -9.38 1.14
C GLN A 36 4.39 -8.22 0.36
N MET A 37 3.90 -7.01 0.61
CA MET A 37 4.50 -5.78 0.12
C MET A 37 4.95 -4.93 1.31
N THR A 38 6.18 -4.41 1.23
CA THR A 38 6.77 -3.59 2.28
C THR A 38 7.42 -2.36 1.67
N HIS A 39 7.19 -1.21 2.30
CA HIS A 39 7.84 0.04 1.95
C HIS A 39 8.23 0.77 3.24
N VAL A 40 9.41 1.41 3.23
CA VAL A 40 9.91 2.21 4.35
C VAL A 40 10.21 3.60 3.84
N PHE A 41 9.46 4.59 4.34
CA PHE A 41 9.83 5.98 4.15
C PHE A 41 11.00 6.31 5.07
N ARG A 42 12.13 6.70 4.48
CA ARG A 42 13.29 7.26 5.19
C ARG A 42 13.51 8.70 4.74
N ASP A 43 14.09 9.52 5.62
CA ASP A 43 14.54 10.88 5.29
C ASP A 43 13.48 11.71 4.55
N TYR A 44 12.22 11.53 4.95
CA TYR A 44 11.06 12.09 4.25
C TYR A 44 10.84 13.59 4.54
N GLY A 45 11.72 14.20 5.32
CA GLY A 45 11.65 15.60 5.73
C GLY A 45 10.71 15.83 6.92
N GLN A 46 10.66 17.08 7.38
CA GLN A 46 9.83 17.48 8.51
C GLN A 46 8.38 17.75 8.09
N GLY A 47 7.48 17.83 9.08
CA GLY A 47 6.12 18.31 8.87
C GLY A 47 5.07 17.24 8.55
N VAL A 48 5.41 15.96 8.59
CA VAL A 48 4.44 14.85 8.50
C VAL A 48 3.55 14.86 9.74
N HIS A 49 2.23 14.81 9.50
CA HIS A 49 1.20 14.75 10.54
C HIS A 49 0.25 13.56 10.35
N PHE A 50 0.11 13.05 9.13
CA PHE A 50 -0.78 11.94 8.84
C PHE A 50 -0.16 10.95 7.87
N VAL A 51 -0.58 9.69 7.97
CA VAL A 51 -0.37 8.66 6.96
C VAL A 51 -1.73 8.36 6.32
N ARG A 52 -1.84 8.49 5.00
CA ARG A 52 -2.99 7.99 4.23
C ARG A 52 -2.59 6.66 3.60
N PHE A 53 -3.24 5.58 4.02
CA PHE A 53 -3.00 4.23 3.52
C PHE A 53 -4.24 3.75 2.78
N CYS A 54 -4.14 3.59 1.45
CA CYS A 54 -5.23 3.12 0.61
C CYS A 54 -4.75 1.92 -0.20
N HIS A 55 -5.49 0.81 -0.14
CA HIS A 55 -5.21 -0.35 -0.98
C HIS A 55 -6.49 -1.12 -1.29
N GLY A 56 -6.44 -1.92 -2.35
CA GLY A 56 -7.57 -2.73 -2.77
C GLY A 56 -7.27 -3.42 -4.09
N GLY A 57 -8.31 -3.99 -4.67
CA GLY A 57 -8.17 -4.61 -5.97
C GLY A 57 -9.47 -5.14 -6.51
N LYS A 58 -9.43 -5.53 -7.78
CA LYS A 58 -10.54 -6.13 -8.51
C LYS A 58 -10.10 -7.43 -9.16
N ASP A 59 -11.06 -8.28 -9.50
CA ASP A 59 -10.77 -9.44 -10.34
C ASP A 59 -10.34 -8.98 -11.75
N THR A 60 -9.79 -9.91 -12.53
CA THR A 60 -9.33 -9.63 -13.90
C THR A 60 -10.30 -10.14 -14.97
N GLN A 61 -11.36 -10.86 -14.58
CA GLN A 61 -12.25 -11.62 -15.46
C GLN A 61 -13.69 -11.09 -15.48
N PHE A 62 -13.97 -10.03 -14.72
CA PHE A 62 -15.25 -9.37 -14.52
C PHE A 62 -16.38 -10.32 -14.10
N TRP A 63 -16.06 -11.29 -13.25
CA TRP A 63 -17.03 -12.29 -12.81
C TRP A 63 -18.01 -11.74 -11.77
N LYS A 64 -19.26 -12.19 -11.86
CA LYS A 64 -20.27 -11.90 -10.84
C LYS A 64 -19.93 -12.64 -9.55
N GLY A 65 -19.36 -11.95 -8.57
CA GLY A 65 -19.00 -12.49 -7.26
C GLY A 65 -17.77 -11.79 -6.66
N TRP A 66 -17.17 -12.40 -5.63
CA TRP A 66 -16.02 -11.86 -4.91
C TRP A 66 -14.72 -12.59 -5.29
N PHE A 67 -14.36 -12.52 -6.57
CA PHE A 67 -13.18 -13.19 -7.13
C PHE A 67 -11.93 -12.30 -7.22
N GLY A 68 -12.03 -11.07 -6.70
CA GLY A 68 -10.94 -10.10 -6.72
C GLY A 68 -9.86 -10.35 -5.67
N ILE A 69 -9.01 -9.35 -5.49
CA ILE A 69 -7.92 -9.40 -4.52
C ILE A 69 -8.45 -9.47 -3.10
N ARG A 70 -7.81 -10.31 -2.29
CA ARG A 70 -8.00 -10.37 -0.84
C ARG A 70 -6.84 -9.66 -0.16
N VAL A 71 -7.16 -8.80 0.80
CA VAL A 71 -6.18 -8.05 1.58
C VAL A 71 -6.36 -8.35 3.05
N THR A 72 -5.26 -8.49 3.78
CA THR A 72 -5.26 -8.71 5.23
C THR A 72 -3.90 -8.35 5.81
N LYS A 73 -3.80 -8.30 7.14
CA LYS A 73 -2.56 -8.03 7.89
C LYS A 73 -1.85 -6.73 7.46
N SER A 74 -2.64 -5.71 7.09
CA SER A 74 -2.13 -4.37 6.81
C SER A 74 -1.59 -3.75 8.09
N SER A 75 -0.36 -3.26 8.08
CA SER A 75 0.23 -2.53 9.19
C SER A 75 0.94 -1.25 8.73
N VAL A 76 1.00 -0.29 9.64
CA VAL A 76 1.84 0.90 9.56
C VAL A 76 2.54 1.00 10.91
N GLU A 77 3.86 0.99 10.89
CA GLU A 77 4.68 0.98 12.10
C GLU A 77 5.64 2.17 12.08
N ILE A 78 5.85 2.77 13.24
CA ILE A 78 6.86 3.81 13.45
C ILE A 78 8.00 3.17 14.21
N CYS A 79 9.09 2.89 13.52
CA CYS A 79 10.29 2.33 14.13
C CYS A 79 11.26 3.47 14.49
N PRO A 80 11.98 3.35 15.63
CA PRO A 80 13.12 4.23 15.90
C PRO A 80 14.09 4.20 14.72
N SER A 81 14.60 5.37 14.32
CA SER A 81 15.75 5.41 13.41
C SER A 81 16.91 4.68 14.09
N ALA A 82 17.59 3.78 13.35
CA ALA A 82 18.84 3.21 13.82
C ALA A 82 19.78 4.35 14.28
N PRO A 83 20.51 4.20 15.39
CA PRO A 83 21.45 5.21 15.83
C PRO A 83 22.44 5.51 14.69
N VAL A 84 22.64 6.80 14.44
CA VAL A 84 23.62 7.34 13.48
C VAL A 84 25.03 7.07 13.95
#